data_AF-A0A968QRM6-F1
#
_entry.id   AF-A0A968QRM6-F1
#
_cell.length_a   1.000
_cell.length_b   1.000
_cell.length_c   1.000
_cell.angle_alpha   90.00
_cell.angle_beta   90.00
_cell.angle_gamma   90.00
#
_symmetry.space_group_name_H-M   'P 1'
#
loop_
_entity.id
_entity.type
_entity.pdbx_description
1 polymer ?
#
loop_
_entity_poly.entity_id
_entity_poly.type
_entity_poly.pdbx_seq_one_letter_code
_entity_poly.pdbx_strand_id
1 'polypeptide(L)'
;MADDLWEKQNRSYFLWEFGKPPEVVVEIVSNTKGGETDSKFKKYARMGVLYYIIFDPQQLVQSSALRLYELTSGGYISRIDRRMTHVGLGITLWKGVFEGSAALWLRWCDAEGKLIPTGFELSEQEKQRADAAEKEADNAKQRAESAEKEAALARERAEKLAEKLRQMGIDPNL
;
A
#
# COMPACT_ATOMS: atom_id res chain seq x y z
N MET A 1 4.80 -10.17 -17.89
CA MET A 1 3.38 -10.55 -17.65
C MET A 1 3.40 -11.49 -16.48
N ALA A 2 2.54 -11.32 -15.47
CA ALA A 2 2.48 -12.28 -14.38
C ALA A 2 1.96 -13.60 -14.96
N ASP A 3 2.74 -14.68 -14.82
CA ASP A 3 2.32 -16.02 -15.21
C ASP A 3 0.97 -16.37 -14.56
N ASP A 4 0.17 -17.19 -15.23
CA ASP A 4 -1.18 -17.56 -14.79
C ASP A 4 -1.15 -18.12 -13.35
N LEU A 5 -1.61 -17.30 -12.41
CA LEU A 5 -1.58 -17.58 -10.97
C LEU A 5 -2.39 -18.83 -10.59
N TRP A 6 -3.22 -19.34 -11.49
CA TRP A 6 -4.07 -20.51 -11.25
C TRP A 6 -3.44 -21.84 -11.63
N GLU A 7 -2.32 -21.84 -12.35
CA GLU A 7 -1.60 -23.07 -12.62
C GLU A 7 -1.08 -23.69 -11.31
N LYS A 8 -1.28 -25.00 -11.14
CA LYS A 8 -0.96 -25.71 -9.90
C LYS A 8 0.52 -25.53 -9.47
N GLN A 9 1.40 -25.34 -10.44
CA GLN A 9 2.82 -25.04 -10.22
C GLN A 9 3.05 -23.71 -9.51
N ASN A 10 2.18 -22.71 -9.74
CA ASN A 10 2.26 -21.38 -9.11
C ASN A 10 1.59 -21.33 -7.74
N ARG A 11 0.89 -22.39 -7.34
CA ARG A 11 0.23 -22.54 -6.03
C ARG A 11 1.04 -23.34 -5.02
N SER A 12 2.17 -23.92 -5.44
CA SER A 12 2.99 -24.81 -4.62
C SER A 12 4.44 -24.32 -4.62
N TYR A 13 5.09 -24.37 -3.47
CA TYR A 13 6.52 -24.07 -3.37
C TYR A 13 7.33 -25.36 -3.46
N PHE A 14 8.18 -25.49 -4.48
CA PHE A 14 9.01 -26.66 -4.70
C PHE A 14 10.48 -26.35 -4.44
N LEU A 15 11.09 -26.97 -3.43
CA LEU A 15 12.49 -26.72 -3.06
C LEU A 15 13.46 -26.93 -4.22
N TRP A 16 13.20 -27.91 -5.11
CA TRP A 16 14.07 -28.21 -6.25
C TRP A 16 14.00 -27.14 -7.35
N GLU A 17 12.89 -26.40 -7.44
CA GLU A 17 12.73 -25.32 -8.40
C GLU A 17 13.46 -24.06 -7.91
N PHE A 18 13.32 -23.75 -6.62
CA PHE A 18 13.87 -22.52 -6.04
C PHE A 18 15.27 -22.66 -5.42
N GLY A 19 15.76 -23.90 -5.23
CA GLY A 19 17.09 -24.20 -4.68
C GLY A 19 17.29 -23.86 -3.20
N LYS A 20 16.26 -23.35 -2.50
CA LYS A 20 16.29 -22.97 -1.08
C LYS A 20 14.90 -23.10 -0.44
N PRO A 21 14.78 -23.18 0.90
CA PRO A 21 13.50 -23.02 1.57
C PRO A 21 12.96 -21.58 1.42
N PRO A 22 11.64 -21.37 1.55
CA PRO A 22 11.10 -20.02 1.62
C PRO A 22 11.56 -19.32 2.91
N GLU A 23 11.76 -18.01 2.83
CA GLU A 23 12.06 -17.19 4.01
C GLU A 23 10.89 -17.15 4.99
N VAL A 24 9.66 -17.13 4.48
CA VAL A 24 8.44 -16.98 5.28
C VAL A 24 7.41 -18.04 4.89
N VAL A 25 6.83 -18.69 5.88
CA VAL A 25 5.65 -19.55 5.73
C VAL A 25 4.52 -18.99 6.58
N VAL A 26 3.32 -18.92 5.99
CA VAL A 26 2.08 -18.53 6.69
C VAL A 26 1.15 -19.73 6.74
N GLU A 27 0.82 -20.17 7.95
CA GLU A 27 -0.23 -21.16 8.22
C GLU A 27 -1.50 -20.43 8.64
N ILE A 28 -2.62 -20.72 7.96
CA ILE A 28 -3.94 -20.20 8.29
C ILE A 28 -4.74 -21.33 8.94
N VAL A 29 -5.10 -21.14 10.21
CA VAL A 29 -5.88 -22.12 10.97
C VAL A 29 -7.34 -22.03 10.55
N SER A 30 -7.90 -23.18 10.14
CA SER A 30 -9.28 -23.30 9.67
C SER A 30 -10.13 -24.33 10.44
N ASN A 31 -9.53 -25.12 11.33
CA ASN A 31 -10.24 -26.10 12.15
C ASN A 31 -9.51 -26.39 13.48
N THR A 32 -10.10 -27.24 14.32
CA THR A 32 -9.58 -27.62 15.65
C THR A 32 -8.62 -28.81 15.66
N LYS A 33 -8.23 -29.38 14.50
CA LYS A 33 -7.27 -30.50 14.44
C LYS A 33 -5.85 -29.99 14.67
N GLY A 34 -5.51 -29.70 15.93
CA GLY A 34 -4.23 -29.11 16.35
C GLY A 34 -2.99 -30.01 16.26
N GLY A 35 -3.10 -31.24 15.75
CA GLY A 35 -1.99 -32.21 15.69
C GLY A 35 -0.97 -31.96 14.57
N GLU A 36 -1.33 -31.16 13.54
CA GLU A 36 -0.41 -30.83 12.45
C GLU A 36 0.59 -29.73 12.81
N THR A 37 0.25 -28.89 13.79
CA THR A 37 1.04 -27.70 14.14
C THR A 37 2.44 -28.09 14.64
N ASP A 38 2.55 -29.05 15.56
CA ASP A 38 3.85 -29.49 16.11
C ASP A 38 4.73 -30.20 15.08
N SER A 39 4.11 -30.99 14.19
CA SER A 39 4.82 -31.67 13.11
C SER A 39 5.33 -30.68 12.06
N LYS A 40 4.46 -29.76 11.60
CA LYS A 40 4.82 -28.69 10.66
C LYS A 40 5.87 -27.76 11.24
N PHE A 41 5.74 -27.37 12.51
CA PHE A 41 6.71 -26.53 13.21
C PHE A 41 8.12 -27.13 13.21
N LYS A 42 8.25 -28.41 13.61
CA LYS A 42 9.54 -29.12 13.58
C LYS A 42 10.05 -29.32 12.15
N LYS A 43 9.16 -29.60 11.20
CA LYS A 43 9.51 -29.80 9.78
C LYS A 43 10.07 -28.52 9.17
N TYR A 44 9.39 -27.38 9.33
CA TYR A 44 9.85 -26.10 8.78
C TYR A 44 11.15 -25.63 9.43
N ALA A 45 11.34 -25.84 10.73
CA ALA A 45 12.61 -25.57 11.40
C ALA A 45 13.75 -26.40 10.80
N ARG A 46 13.56 -27.72 10.60
CA ARG A 46 14.55 -28.61 9.97
C ARG A 46 14.85 -28.24 8.52
N MET A 47 13.85 -27.71 7.81
CA MET A 47 14.00 -27.24 6.43
C MET A 47 14.70 -25.88 6.33
N GLY A 48 14.92 -25.17 7.44
CA GLY A 48 15.58 -23.86 7.43
C GLY A 48 14.67 -22.69 7.07
N VAL A 49 13.34 -22.84 7.19
CA VAL A 49 12.40 -21.72 6.96
C VAL A 49 12.61 -20.67 8.05
N LEU A 50 13.01 -19.46 7.66
CA LEU A 50 13.45 -18.44 8.60
C LEU A 50 12.32 -17.90 9.48
N TYR A 51 11.14 -17.70 8.92
CA TYR A 51 9.98 -17.17 9.62
C TYR A 51 8.76 -18.07 9.45
N TYR A 52 8.09 -18.37 10.57
CA TYR A 52 6.86 -19.15 10.58
C TYR A 52 5.75 -18.36 11.27
N ILE A 53 4.68 -18.09 10.52
CA ILE A 53 3.52 -17.33 10.97
C ILE A 53 2.35 -18.28 11.13
N ILE A 54 1.67 -18.20 12.28
CA ILE A 54 0.39 -18.88 12.52
C ILE A 54 -0.67 -17.80 12.68
N PHE A 55 -1.61 -17.76 11.73
CA PHE A 55 -2.78 -16.91 11.76
C PHE A 55 -4.01 -17.74 12.11
N ASP A 56 -4.59 -17.49 13.28
CA ASP A 56 -5.76 -18.18 13.81
C ASP A 56 -6.89 -17.16 14.08
N PRO A 57 -7.60 -16.71 13.04
CA PRO A 57 -8.59 -15.64 13.17
C PRO A 57 -9.74 -15.99 14.11
N GLN A 58 -10.02 -17.28 14.29
CA GLN A 58 -11.10 -17.80 15.13
C GLN A 58 -10.60 -18.36 16.48
N GLN A 59 -9.29 -18.30 16.74
CA GLN A 59 -8.65 -18.80 17.97
C GLN A 59 -9.01 -20.27 18.27
N LEU A 60 -9.06 -21.10 17.23
CA LEU A 60 -9.47 -22.51 17.31
C LEU A 60 -8.41 -23.39 17.98
N VAL A 61 -7.13 -23.05 17.82
CA VAL A 61 -6.01 -23.85 18.34
C VAL A 61 -5.08 -23.05 19.26
N GLN A 62 -5.21 -21.72 19.29
CA GLN A 62 -4.41 -20.85 20.15
C GLN A 62 -5.16 -19.59 20.62
N SER A 63 -4.82 -19.09 21.81
CA SER A 63 -5.45 -17.90 22.43
C SER A 63 -5.10 -16.56 21.78
N SER A 64 -4.09 -16.52 20.92
CA SER A 64 -3.71 -15.31 20.18
C SER A 64 -4.01 -15.52 18.70
N ALA A 65 -4.68 -14.56 18.08
CA ALA A 65 -5.02 -14.66 16.66
C ALA A 65 -3.79 -14.68 15.74
N LEU A 66 -2.62 -14.22 16.21
CA LEU A 66 -1.41 -14.18 15.41
C LEU A 66 -0.18 -14.49 16.24
N ARG A 67 0.65 -15.41 15.74
CA ARG A 67 1.98 -15.70 16.27
C ARG A 67 2.99 -15.69 15.14
N LEU A 68 4.15 -15.09 15.40
CA LEU A 68 5.32 -15.11 14.53
C LEU A 68 6.45 -15.82 15.27
N TYR A 69 7.14 -16.71 14.57
CA TYR A 69 8.34 -17.38 15.04
C TYR A 69 9.50 -17.09 14.09
N GLU A 70 10.69 -16.89 14.65
CA GLU A 70 11.94 -16.73 13.90
C GLU A 70 12.88 -17.88 14.22
N LEU A 71 13.50 -18.45 13.19
CA LEU A 71 14.45 -19.56 13.32
C LEU A 71 15.79 -19.03 13.83
N THR A 72 16.28 -19.63 14.90
CA THR A 72 17.62 -19.40 15.46
C THR A 72 18.40 -20.71 15.54
N SER A 73 19.65 -20.65 16.00
CA SER A 73 20.49 -21.85 16.23
C SER A 73 19.84 -22.87 17.17
N GLY A 74 19.01 -22.42 18.12
CA GLY A 74 18.25 -23.27 19.04
C GLY A 74 16.86 -23.69 18.54
N GLY A 75 16.48 -23.32 17.31
CA GLY A 75 15.15 -23.52 16.76
C GLY A 75 14.29 -22.25 16.78
N TYR A 76 12.99 -22.42 16.59
CA TYR A 76 12.06 -21.29 16.51
C TYR A 76 11.83 -20.61 17.87
N ILE A 77 11.91 -19.28 17.87
CA ILE A 77 11.56 -18.44 19.02
C ILE A 77 10.44 -17.46 18.64
N SER A 78 9.53 -17.21 19.58
CA SER A 78 8.39 -16.31 19.36
C SER A 78 8.85 -14.85 19.24
N ARG A 79 8.27 -14.11 18.29
CA ARG A 79 8.51 -12.68 18.04
C ARG A 79 7.23 -11.88 18.29
N ILE A 80 7.31 -10.94 19.24
CA ILE A 80 6.17 -10.12 19.67
C ILE A 80 6.04 -8.85 18.84
N ASP A 81 7.16 -8.30 18.36
CA ASP A 81 7.21 -7.09 17.53
C ASP A 81 6.64 -7.30 16.12
N ARG A 82 6.42 -8.56 15.72
CA ARG A 82 5.87 -8.98 14.43
C ARG A 82 6.67 -8.45 13.23
N ARG A 83 7.97 -8.21 13.45
CA ARG A 83 8.91 -7.77 12.42
C ARG A 83 9.76 -8.93 11.97
N MET A 84 9.99 -9.01 10.67
CA MET A 84 10.84 -9.99 10.01
C MET A 84 11.98 -9.25 9.33
N THR A 85 12.96 -8.84 10.15
CA THR A 85 14.06 -7.94 9.76
C THR A 85 14.85 -8.43 8.55
N HIS A 86 15.09 -9.74 8.41
CA HIS A 86 15.87 -10.29 7.29
C HIS A 86 15.15 -10.18 5.93
N VAL A 87 13.82 -10.03 5.92
CA VAL A 87 13.04 -9.83 4.68
C VAL A 87 12.53 -8.39 4.53
N GLY A 88 12.80 -7.51 5.50
CA GLY A 88 12.33 -6.11 5.46
C GLY A 88 10.81 -5.95 5.53
N LEU A 89 10.11 -6.93 6.10
CA LEU A 89 8.65 -6.94 6.22
C LEU A 89 8.20 -7.11 7.65
N GLY A 90 6.97 -6.71 7.94
CA GLY A 90 6.24 -7.04 9.14
C GLY A 90 4.83 -7.54 8.84
N ILE A 91 4.14 -7.95 9.89
CA ILE A 91 2.73 -8.35 9.81
C ILE A 91 1.88 -7.64 10.85
N THR A 92 0.65 -7.34 10.47
CA THR A 92 -0.35 -6.79 11.37
C THR A 92 -1.73 -7.41 11.12
N LEU A 93 -2.64 -7.18 12.06
CA LEU A 93 -4.03 -7.59 11.96
C LEU A 93 -4.89 -6.36 11.66
N TRP A 94 -5.78 -6.50 10.69
CA TRP A 94 -6.72 -5.46 10.31
C TRP A 94 -8.13 -6.02 10.30
N LYS A 95 -9.07 -5.32 10.93
CA LYS A 95 -10.50 -5.68 10.91
C LYS A 95 -11.21 -4.80 9.90
N GLY A 96 -11.81 -5.40 8.88
CA GLY A 96 -12.50 -4.65 7.83
C GLY A 96 -13.00 -5.54 6.69
N VAL A 97 -13.40 -4.92 5.59
CA VAL A 97 -13.96 -5.58 4.42
C VAL A 97 -12.89 -5.73 3.35
N PHE A 98 -12.60 -6.97 2.95
CA PHE A 98 -11.74 -7.26 1.79
C PHE A 98 -12.47 -8.27 0.90
N GLU A 99 -12.50 -8.01 -0.40
CA GLU A 99 -13.24 -8.81 -1.39
C GLU A 99 -14.68 -9.14 -0.96
N GLY A 100 -15.40 -8.14 -0.43
CA GLY A 100 -16.79 -8.28 0.01
C GLY A 100 -16.98 -9.00 1.35
N SER A 101 -15.90 -9.45 2.01
CA SER A 101 -15.95 -10.19 3.26
C SER A 101 -15.47 -9.36 4.45
N ALA A 102 -16.35 -9.15 5.44
CA ALA A 102 -16.01 -8.50 6.69
C ALA A 102 -15.36 -9.50 7.65
N ALA A 103 -14.07 -9.35 7.93
CA ALA A 103 -13.32 -10.29 8.76
C ALA A 103 -12.13 -9.64 9.47
N LEU A 104 -11.43 -10.45 10.26
CA LEU A 104 -10.06 -10.16 10.71
C LEU A 104 -9.11 -10.67 9.62
N TRP A 105 -8.24 -9.79 9.12
CA TRP A 105 -7.31 -10.07 8.04
C TRP A 105 -5.86 -9.95 8.51
N LEU A 106 -5.01 -10.85 8.03
CA LEU A 106 -3.56 -10.69 8.10
C LEU A 106 -3.10 -9.74 6.99
N ARG A 107 -2.32 -8.72 7.34
CA ARG A 107 -1.79 -7.73 6.41
C ARG A 107 -0.28 -7.60 6.55
N TRP A 108 0.40 -7.36 5.42
CA TRP A 108 1.82 -7.03 5.39
C TRP A 108 2.04 -5.54 5.69
N CYS A 109 3.10 -5.25 6.42
CA CYS A 109 3.66 -3.91 6.54
C CYS A 109 5.13 -3.90 6.11
N ASP A 110 5.64 -2.73 5.75
CA ASP A 110 7.05 -2.50 5.47
C ASP A 110 7.89 -2.53 6.76
N ALA A 111 9.20 -2.31 6.61
CA ALA A 111 10.16 -2.33 7.72
C ALA A 111 9.86 -1.27 8.80
N GLU A 112 9.24 -0.16 8.41
CA GLU A 112 8.81 0.92 9.28
C GLU A 112 7.48 0.61 10.00
N GLY A 113 6.78 -0.44 9.58
CA GLY A 113 5.49 -0.86 10.10
C GLY A 113 4.30 -0.18 9.42
N LYS A 114 4.51 0.52 8.31
CA LYS A 114 3.44 1.08 7.49
C LYS A 114 2.82 -0.01 6.63
N LEU A 115 1.48 0.00 6.60
CA LEU A 115 0.69 -0.99 5.89
C LEU A 115 0.99 -0.94 4.38
N ILE A 116 1.30 -2.10 3.80
CA ILE A 116 1.42 -2.23 2.36
C ILE A 116 0.00 -2.25 1.79
N PRO A 117 -0.34 -1.32 0.88
CA PRO A 117 -1.67 -1.26 0.29
C PRO A 117 -1.92 -2.48 -0.59
N THR A 118 -3.17 -2.93 -0.66
CA THR A 118 -3.59 -3.88 -1.69
C THR A 118 -3.55 -3.21 -3.06
N GLY A 119 -3.54 -4.00 -4.14
CA GLY A 119 -3.59 -3.45 -5.49
C GLY A 119 -4.82 -2.55 -5.72
N PHE A 120 -5.96 -2.92 -5.11
CA PHE A 120 -7.19 -2.12 -5.15
C PHE A 120 -7.03 -0.77 -4.41
N GLU A 121 -6.52 -0.79 -3.18
CA GLU A 121 -6.28 0.43 -2.40
C GLU A 121 -5.30 1.37 -3.09
N LEU A 122 -4.25 0.83 -3.72
CA LEU A 122 -3.28 1.63 -4.48
C LEU A 122 -3.93 2.26 -5.71
N SER A 123 -4.74 1.49 -6.46
CA SER A 123 -5.46 2.00 -7.63
C SER A 123 -6.42 3.14 -7.26
N GLU A 124 -7.14 3.01 -6.14
CA GLU A 124 -8.04 4.06 -5.65
C GLU A 124 -7.27 5.33 -5.22
N GLN A 125 -6.12 5.18 -4.58
CA GLN A 125 -5.26 6.32 -4.22
C GLN A 125 -4.74 7.05 -5.46
N GLU A 126 -4.26 6.33 -6.45
CA GLU A 126 -3.76 6.93 -7.69
C GLU A 126 -4.88 7.62 -8.48
N LYS A 127 -6.07 7.03 -8.52
CA LYS A 127 -7.25 7.67 -9.12
C LYS A 127 -7.61 8.97 -8.41
N GLN A 128 -7.67 8.96 -7.08
CA GLN A 128 -7.94 10.17 -6.29
C GLN A 128 -6.89 11.27 -6.51
N ARG A 129 -5.62 10.90 -6.66
CA ARG A 129 -4.54 11.85 -6.98
C ARG A 129 -4.69 12.42 -8.38
N ALA A 130 -5.02 11.59 -9.37
CA ALA A 130 -5.26 12.05 -10.73
C ALA A 130 -6.45 13.03 -10.79
N ASP A 131 -7.57 12.67 -10.16
CA ASP A 131 -8.77 13.52 -10.10
C ASP A 131 -8.48 14.86 -9.39
N ALA A 132 -7.69 14.84 -8.32
CA ALA A 132 -7.29 16.04 -7.60
C ALA A 132 -6.37 16.94 -8.44
N ALA A 133 -5.39 16.36 -9.14
CA ALA A 133 -4.47 17.09 -10.01
C ALA A 133 -5.18 17.70 -11.22
N GLU A 134 -6.13 16.98 -11.82
CA GLU A 134 -6.96 17.49 -12.93
C GLU A 134 -7.78 18.70 -12.47
N LYS A 135 -8.44 18.59 -11.31
CA LYS A 135 -9.20 19.70 -10.73
C LYS A 135 -8.32 20.92 -10.43
N GLU A 136 -7.10 20.71 -9.96
CA GLU A 136 -6.16 21.81 -9.71
C GLU A 136 -5.71 22.48 -11.02
N ALA A 137 -5.43 21.70 -12.06
CA ALA A 137 -5.07 22.21 -13.38
C ALA A 137 -6.21 23.03 -14.02
N ASP A 138 -7.45 22.56 -13.93
CA ASP A 138 -8.62 23.27 -14.43
C ASP A 138 -8.82 24.61 -13.70
N ASN A 139 -8.68 24.61 -12.37
CA ASN A 139 -8.77 25.84 -11.59
C ASN A 139 -7.64 26.83 -11.94
N ALA A 140 -6.42 26.34 -12.15
CA ALA A 140 -5.30 27.17 -12.56
C ALA A 140 -5.54 27.80 -13.95
N LYS A 141 -6.07 27.02 -14.89
CA LYS A 141 -6.42 27.49 -16.23
C LYS A 141 -7.51 28.56 -16.19
N GLN A 142 -8.59 28.34 -15.42
CA GLN A 142 -9.65 29.33 -15.26
C GLN A 142 -9.15 30.65 -14.66
N ARG A 143 -8.23 30.58 -13.68
CA ARG A 143 -7.62 31.78 -13.09
C ARG A 143 -6.73 32.51 -14.09
N ALA A 144 -5.93 31.79 -14.87
CA ALA A 144 -5.09 32.38 -15.91
C ALA A 144 -5.96 33.09 -16.97
N GLU A 145 -7.03 32.44 -17.44
CA GLU A 145 -7.96 33.04 -18.39
C GLU A 145 -8.66 34.29 -17.83
N SER A 146 -9.05 34.29 -16.55
CA SER A 146 -9.62 35.48 -15.90
C SER A 146 -8.61 36.62 -15.80
N ALA A 147 -7.39 36.31 -15.37
CA ALA A 147 -6.32 37.29 -15.24
C ALA A 147 -5.93 37.90 -16.61
N GLU A 148 -5.91 37.09 -17.68
CA GLU A 148 -5.68 37.57 -19.04
C GLU A 148 -6.80 38.50 -19.52
N LYS A 149 -8.06 38.14 -19.27
CA LYS A 149 -9.22 39.00 -19.60
C LYS A 149 -9.18 40.32 -18.84
N GLU A 150 -8.87 40.28 -17.55
CA GLU A 150 -8.73 41.48 -16.72
C GLU A 150 -7.57 42.37 -17.19
N ALA A 151 -6.42 41.78 -17.50
CA ALA A 151 -5.27 42.51 -18.02
C ALA A 151 -5.56 43.15 -19.38
N ALA A 152 -6.25 42.42 -20.28
CA ALA A 152 -6.67 42.96 -21.58
C ALA A 152 -7.63 44.15 -21.41
N LEU A 153 -8.63 44.03 -20.52
CA LEU A 153 -9.58 45.11 -20.24
C LEU A 153 -8.91 46.32 -19.58
N ALA A 154 -7.95 46.10 -18.69
CA ALA A 154 -7.17 47.17 -18.06
C ALA A 154 -6.33 47.93 -19.10
N ARG A 155 -5.70 47.22 -20.06
CA ARG A 155 -4.96 47.83 -21.17
C ARG A 155 -5.87 48.66 -22.06
N GLU A 156 -7.02 48.15 -22.47
CA GLU A 156 -7.98 48.88 -23.31
C GLU A 156 -8.48 50.17 -22.62
N ARG A 157 -8.76 50.09 -21.31
CA ARG A 157 -9.17 51.28 -20.52
C ARG A 157 -8.05 52.30 -20.39
N ALA A 158 -6.82 51.85 -20.15
CA ALA A 158 -5.65 52.72 -20.07
C ALA A 158 -5.39 53.44 -21.40
N GLU A 159 -5.50 52.74 -22.54
CA GLU A 159 -5.38 53.32 -23.87
C GLU A 159 -6.47 54.38 -24.14
N LYS A 160 -7.74 54.08 -23.84
CA LYS A 160 -8.84 55.05 -23.99
C LYS A 160 -8.68 56.28 -23.11
N LEU A 161 -8.17 56.11 -21.88
CA LEU A 161 -7.91 57.23 -20.98
C LEU A 161 -6.75 58.10 -21.47
N ALA A 162 -5.66 57.47 -21.91
CA ALA A 162 -4.51 58.16 -22.49
C ALA A 162 -4.91 58.99 -23.73
N GLU A 163 -5.77 58.45 -24.59
CA GLU A 163 -6.28 59.17 -25.76
C GLU A 163 -7.13 60.40 -25.37
N LYS A 164 -8.00 60.26 -24.35
CA LYS A 164 -8.76 61.41 -23.82
C LYS A 164 -7.87 62.49 -23.21
N LEU A 165 -6.82 62.10 -22.47
CA LEU A 165 -5.86 63.04 -21.89
C LEU A 165 -5.12 63.83 -22.97
N ARG A 166 -4.69 63.16 -24.05
CA ARG A 166 -4.08 63.81 -25.22
C ARG A 166 -5.01 64.82 -25.87
N GLN A 167 -6.29 64.51 -26.02
CA GLN A 167 -7.30 65.44 -26.56
C GLN A 167 -7.49 66.70 -25.69
N MET A 168 -7.23 66.59 -24.38
CA MET A 168 -7.28 67.71 -23.44
C MET A 168 -5.94 68.46 -23.32
N GLY A 169 -4.91 68.07 -24.08
CA GLY A 169 -3.58 68.69 -24.06
C GLY A 169 -2.72 68.30 -22.84
N ILE A 170 -3.07 67.23 -22.14
CA ILE A 170 -2.34 66.71 -20.97
C ILE A 170 -1.49 65.51 -21.43
N ASP A 171 -0.19 65.50 -21.12
CA ASP A 171 0.68 64.35 -21.44
C ASP A 171 0.36 63.18 -20.50
N PRO A 172 -0.07 62.01 -21.03
CA PRO A 172 -0.43 60.85 -20.22
C PRO A 172 0.78 60.08 -19.65
N ASN A 173 2.02 60.43 -19.99
CA ASN A 173 3.25 59.73 -19.55
C ASN A 173 4.16 60.56 -18.61
N LEU A 174 3.65 61.68 -18.08
CA LEU A 174 4.35 62.52 -17.09
C LEU A 174 4.62 61.80 -15.76
#